data_AF-M6V0V6-F1
#
_entry.id   AF-M6V0V6-F1
#
_cell.length_a   1.000
_cell.length_b   1.000
_cell.length_c   1.000
_cell.angle_alpha   90.00
_cell.angle_beta   90.00
_cell.angle_gamma   90.00
#
_symmetry.space_group_name_H-M   'P 1'
#
loop_
_entity.id
_entity.type
_entity.pdbx_description
1 polymer ?
#
loop_
_entity_poly.entity_id
_entity_poly.type
_entity_poly.pdbx_seq_one_letter_code
_entity_poly.pdbx_strand_id
1 'polypeptide(L)'
;MANTLSGEKTKYFNTRGEEVFLQPEKIVRDGGSKKLPFDPVDTKLANNIVDKVKNDYEQSLRADYANDKKSKLTPAQIDVEVKAKMVVYNRIADRTFRNSYTDEKGNAIQHGSDDFLKVLASPEFNGQDASKKPTGMEIPVKVVIEYMRAKYPDGKGYAPNLAPWNERVNQHKENLTKLHTDLETGLQNKPEKEQKAYRQEMEKKIKVENEKLFTAESERRGRMQEFEKSSNLIFGKNSKGEYNVSSSDIAKQTKAAICRADTNYLQSRANNRMEASFGEYFMNKIEMGDIRPGTSQTKGLVWDNGYLSGYDNQYPAKDGIPGSFDASNAYTGEPLSHDYIQEITANMKPGQAIQVWTDTDSYGDPDRINTTTPGPNHYFKIGMNSNGDLVYLNHTDQPVKYYDADGKRQILKFNQPIPKEALPYLRIFRVYK
;
A
#
# COMPACT_ATOMS: atom_id res chain seq x y z
N MET A 1 49.68 -2.30 -8.56
CA MET A 1 49.06 -1.50 -9.65
C MET A 1 47.57 -1.48 -9.39
N ALA A 2 47.03 -0.28 -9.16
CA ALA A 2 45.62 -0.05 -8.85
C ALA A 2 44.76 -0.24 -10.11
N ASN A 3 43.65 -0.96 -9.99
CA ASN A 3 42.55 -0.91 -10.95
C ASN A 3 41.25 -0.79 -10.16
N THR A 4 40.97 0.46 -9.79
CA THR A 4 39.66 0.93 -9.32
C THR A 4 38.76 1.00 -10.56
N LEU A 5 37.83 0.05 -10.72
CA LEU A 5 36.74 0.20 -11.68
C LEU A 5 35.72 1.16 -11.07
N SER A 6 35.96 2.47 -11.26
CA SER A 6 34.95 3.49 -10.99
C SER A 6 33.77 3.27 -11.92
N GLY A 7 32.56 3.17 -11.38
CA GLY A 7 31.34 3.12 -12.18
C GLY A 7 31.24 4.37 -13.05
N GLU A 8 31.51 4.21 -14.35
CA GLU A 8 31.27 5.26 -15.33
C GLU A 8 29.76 5.55 -15.39
N LYS A 9 29.38 6.75 -14.97
CA LYS A 9 28.04 7.29 -15.22
C LYS A 9 27.95 7.67 -16.69
N THR A 10 27.20 6.91 -17.48
CA THR A 10 26.90 7.26 -18.88
C THR A 10 26.16 8.59 -18.93
N LYS A 11 26.77 9.62 -19.52
CA LYS A 11 26.18 10.93 -19.77
C LYS A 11 25.39 10.91 -21.07
N TYR A 12 24.20 11.50 -21.08
CA TYR A 12 23.37 11.63 -22.27
C TYR A 12 23.25 13.10 -22.67
N PHE A 13 23.24 13.40 -23.96
CA PHE A 13 23.20 14.77 -24.49
C PHE A 13 22.01 14.94 -25.44
N ASN A 14 21.36 16.11 -25.42
CA ASN A 14 20.27 16.42 -26.37
C ASN A 14 20.82 16.82 -27.76
N THR A 15 19.94 17.05 -28.73
CA THR A 15 20.32 17.44 -30.12
C THR A 15 21.03 18.79 -30.22
N ARG A 16 21.13 19.55 -29.12
CA ARG A 16 21.89 20.80 -29.00
C ARG A 16 23.22 20.63 -28.26
N GLY A 17 23.59 19.40 -27.88
CA GLY A 17 24.85 19.10 -27.20
C GLY A 17 24.87 19.42 -25.71
N GLU A 18 23.69 19.61 -25.09
CA GLU A 18 23.57 19.86 -23.64
C GLU A 18 23.40 18.53 -22.89
N GLU A 19 24.12 18.36 -21.78
CA GLU A 19 24.01 17.17 -20.91
C GLU A 19 22.58 17.13 -20.33
N VAL A 20 21.83 16.09 -20.67
CA VAL A 20 20.48 15.82 -20.17
C VAL A 20 20.49 14.61 -19.28
N PHE A 21 19.88 14.75 -18.11
CA PHE A 21 19.51 13.62 -17.29
C PHE A 21 18.35 12.92 -17.98
N LEU A 22 18.60 11.76 -18.59
CA LEU A 22 17.52 10.86 -18.95
C LEU A 22 16.86 10.41 -17.65
N GLN A 23 15.71 11.00 -17.32
CA GLN A 23 14.76 10.25 -16.49
C GLN A 23 14.51 8.94 -17.25
N PRO A 24 14.65 7.77 -16.60
CA PRO A 24 14.30 6.51 -17.23
C PRO A 24 12.93 6.66 -17.87
N GLU A 25 12.82 6.26 -19.13
CA GLU A 25 11.57 6.25 -19.87
C GLU A 25 10.45 5.75 -18.96
N LYS A 26 9.38 6.54 -18.88
CA LYS A 26 8.08 6.05 -18.45
C LYS A 26 7.82 4.76 -19.22
N ILE A 27 7.78 3.62 -18.53
CA ILE A 27 6.99 2.40 -18.76
C ILE A 27 7.68 1.22 -18.05
N VAL A 28 7.02 0.65 -17.03
CA VAL A 28 6.71 -0.78 -16.82
C VAL A 28 5.61 -0.77 -15.73
N ARG A 29 4.29 -0.98 -15.91
CA ARG A 29 3.49 -1.81 -16.83
C ARG A 29 4.09 -3.18 -17.06
N ASP A 30 4.12 -4.01 -16.02
CA ASP A 30 4.11 -5.45 -16.23
C ASP A 30 3.38 -6.20 -15.11
N GLY A 31 2.83 -7.35 -15.47
CA GLY A 31 2.22 -8.31 -14.55
C GLY A 31 0.70 -8.29 -14.40
N GLY A 32 -0.06 -8.20 -15.49
CA GLY A 32 -1.48 -8.67 -15.48
C GLY A 32 -2.58 -7.62 -15.25
N SER A 33 -2.28 -6.33 -15.19
CA SER A 33 -3.27 -5.29 -15.49
C SER A 33 -2.68 -4.24 -16.41
N LYS A 34 -2.89 -4.41 -17.72
CA LYS A 34 -2.68 -3.34 -18.69
C LYS A 34 -3.64 -2.21 -18.32
N LYS A 35 -3.12 -1.15 -17.71
CA LYS A 35 -3.87 0.08 -17.40
C LYS A 35 -5.08 -0.21 -16.51
N LEU A 36 -4.96 0.00 -15.21
CA LEU A 36 -6.14 0.53 -14.51
C LEU A 36 -6.31 1.97 -15.04
N PRO A 37 -7.35 2.30 -15.82
CA PRO A 37 -7.70 3.69 -16.02
C PRO A 37 -8.15 4.18 -14.65
N PHE A 38 -7.22 4.76 -13.91
CA PHE A 38 -7.56 5.49 -12.70
C PHE A 38 -8.34 6.71 -13.15
N ASP A 39 -9.53 6.87 -12.60
CA ASP A 39 -10.26 8.12 -12.73
C ASP A 39 -9.33 9.22 -12.18
N PRO A 40 -8.90 10.19 -13.01
CA PRO A 40 -7.99 11.21 -12.54
C PRO A 40 -8.66 11.98 -11.40
N VAL A 41 -7.86 12.34 -10.40
CA VAL A 41 -8.34 13.16 -9.30
C VAL A 41 -8.68 14.55 -9.83
N ASP A 42 -9.90 15.01 -9.51
CA ASP A 42 -10.24 16.42 -9.68
C ASP A 42 -9.42 17.21 -8.66
N THR A 43 -8.34 17.82 -9.14
CA THR A 43 -7.38 18.55 -8.30
C THR A 43 -8.01 19.75 -7.60
N LYS A 44 -9.02 20.39 -8.22
CA LYS A 44 -9.73 21.51 -7.61
C LYS A 44 -10.59 21.02 -6.46
N LEU A 45 -11.34 19.94 -6.67
CA LEU A 45 -12.12 19.31 -5.61
C LEU A 45 -11.23 18.79 -4.48
N ALA A 46 -10.12 18.12 -4.82
CA ALA A 46 -9.15 17.62 -3.85
C ALA A 46 -8.59 18.74 -2.96
N ASN A 47 -8.15 19.85 -3.55
CA ASN A 47 -7.66 21.01 -2.80
C ASN A 47 -8.75 21.60 -1.88
N ASN A 48 -9.97 21.77 -2.40
CA ASN A 48 -11.10 22.26 -1.59
C ASN A 48 -11.40 21.36 -0.39
N ILE A 49 -11.32 20.03 -0.57
CA ILE A 49 -11.57 19.06 0.49
C ILE A 49 -10.43 19.03 1.51
N VAL A 50 -9.18 19.12 1.04
CA VAL A 50 -8.02 19.26 1.92
C VAL A 50 -8.19 20.50 2.81
N ASP A 51 -8.56 21.64 2.23
CA ASP A 51 -8.76 22.87 3.00
C ASP A 51 -9.96 22.80 3.95
N LYS A 52 -11.06 22.17 3.53
CA LYS A 52 -12.21 21.89 4.41
C LYS A 52 -11.78 21.05 5.62
N VAL A 53 -11.07 19.94 5.39
CA VAL A 53 -10.64 19.03 6.47
C VAL A 53 -9.68 19.73 7.45
N LYS A 54 -8.78 20.60 6.96
CA LYS A 54 -7.92 21.43 7.81
C LYS A 54 -8.75 22.40 8.66
N ASN A 55 -9.69 23.12 8.05
CA ASN A 55 -10.54 24.09 8.74
C ASN A 55 -11.43 23.42 9.80
N ASP A 56 -12.06 22.30 9.45
CA ASP A 56 -12.91 21.51 10.36
C ASP A 56 -12.09 21.06 11.59
N TYR A 57 -10.85 20.63 11.38
CA TYR A 57 -9.97 20.21 12.47
C TYR A 57 -9.51 21.39 13.34
N GLU A 58 -9.13 22.52 12.73
CA GLU A 58 -8.75 23.72 13.47
C GLU A 58 -9.88 24.18 14.40
N GLN A 59 -11.12 24.24 13.88
CA GLN A 59 -12.30 24.62 14.66
C GLN A 59 -12.56 23.66 15.81
N SER A 60 -12.48 22.34 15.55
CA SER A 60 -12.61 21.33 16.60
C SER A 60 -11.53 21.50 17.67
N LEU A 61 -10.28 21.72 17.27
CA LEU A 61 -9.15 21.86 18.18
C LEU A 61 -9.29 23.10 19.07
N ARG A 62 -9.75 24.23 18.49
CA ARG A 62 -10.05 25.45 19.24
C ARG A 62 -11.16 25.22 20.26
N ALA A 63 -12.24 24.54 19.86
CA ALA A 63 -13.34 24.20 20.75
C ALA A 63 -12.89 23.27 21.89
N ASP A 64 -12.06 22.26 21.59
CA ASP A 64 -11.53 21.33 22.58
C ASP A 64 -10.68 22.05 23.63
N TYR A 65 -9.78 22.93 23.21
CA TYR A 65 -8.96 23.72 24.13
C TYR A 65 -9.78 24.71 24.94
N ALA A 66 -10.76 25.38 24.33
CA ALA A 66 -11.64 26.32 25.04
C ALA A 66 -12.52 25.61 26.10
N ASN A 67 -12.90 24.37 25.84
CA ASN A 67 -13.72 23.56 26.74
C ASN A 67 -12.91 22.75 27.76
N ASP A 68 -11.58 22.67 27.61
CA ASP A 68 -10.72 21.96 28.55
C ASP A 68 -10.50 22.76 29.85
N LYS A 69 -11.40 22.50 30.81
CA LYS A 69 -11.36 23.09 32.15
C LYS A 69 -10.08 22.77 32.94
N LYS A 70 -9.26 21.80 32.53
CA LYS A 70 -8.02 21.42 33.21
C LYS A 70 -6.80 22.21 32.73
N SER A 71 -6.73 22.52 31.44
CA SER A 71 -5.56 23.18 30.84
C SER A 71 -5.42 24.65 31.24
N LYS A 72 -6.53 25.32 31.58
CA LYS A 72 -6.59 26.75 31.97
C LYS A 72 -5.86 27.68 30.99
N LEU A 73 -5.82 27.31 29.71
CA LEU A 73 -5.15 28.12 28.69
C LEU A 73 -5.92 29.41 28.43
N THR A 74 -5.18 30.52 28.37
CA THR A 74 -5.71 31.79 27.86
C THR A 74 -5.97 31.70 26.35
N PRO A 75 -6.82 32.54 25.76
CA PRO A 75 -7.05 32.55 24.32
C PRO A 75 -5.77 32.65 23.48
N ALA A 76 -4.79 33.45 23.93
CA ALA A 76 -3.49 33.56 23.25
C ALA A 76 -2.67 32.26 23.31
N GLN A 77 -2.72 31.52 24.42
CA GLN A 77 -2.06 30.22 24.53
C GLN A 77 -2.77 29.16 23.67
N ILE A 78 -4.11 29.21 23.59
CA ILE A 78 -4.87 28.35 22.68
C ILE A 78 -4.44 28.59 21.23
N ASP A 79 -4.28 29.84 20.80
CA ASP A 79 -3.80 30.18 19.46
C ASP A 79 -2.42 29.60 19.15
N VAL A 80 -1.48 29.67 20.11
CA VAL A 80 -0.14 29.10 19.95
C VAL A 80 -0.19 27.59 19.81
N GLU A 81 -0.94 26.90 20.68
CA GLU A 81 -1.12 25.45 20.64
C GLU A 81 -1.79 24.98 19.35
N VAL A 82 -2.85 25.67 18.94
CA VAL A 82 -3.58 25.37 17.69
C VAL A 82 -2.64 25.53 16.49
N LYS A 83 -1.90 26.64 16.38
CA LYS A 83 -0.94 26.85 15.29
C LYS A 83 0.11 25.73 15.24
N ALA A 84 0.68 25.36 16.38
CA ALA A 84 1.69 24.29 16.44
C ALA A 84 1.14 22.94 15.95
N LYS A 85 -0.08 22.57 16.36
CA LYS A 85 -0.72 21.32 15.90
C LYS A 85 -1.13 21.37 14.44
N MET A 86 -1.60 22.52 13.95
CA MET A 86 -2.00 22.71 12.56
C MET A 86 -0.84 22.61 11.58
N VAL A 87 0.40 22.95 11.98
CA VAL A 87 1.58 22.80 11.09
C VAL A 87 1.74 21.36 10.60
N VAL A 88 1.70 20.40 11.53
CA VAL A 88 1.84 18.97 11.20
C VAL A 88 0.61 18.47 10.45
N TYR A 89 -0.59 18.83 10.94
CA TYR A 89 -1.85 18.41 10.30
C TYR A 89 -1.95 18.88 8.85
N ASN A 90 -1.62 20.15 8.58
CA ASN A 90 -1.65 20.73 7.25
C ASN A 90 -0.72 20.00 6.30
N ARG A 91 0.52 19.74 6.74
CA ARG A 91 1.52 19.05 5.93
C ARG A 91 1.08 17.63 5.54
N ILE A 92 0.50 16.89 6.48
CA ILE A 92 -0.02 15.54 6.22
C ILE A 92 -1.23 15.61 5.29
N ALA A 93 -2.18 16.51 5.55
CA ALA A 93 -3.38 16.66 4.71
C ALA A 93 -3.00 17.03 3.26
N ASP A 94 -2.09 17.99 3.07
CA ASP A 94 -1.59 18.43 1.77
C ASP A 94 -0.93 17.30 0.97
N ARG A 95 -0.30 16.35 1.64
CA ARG A 95 0.40 15.23 1.00
C ARG A 95 -0.54 14.14 0.48
N THR A 96 -1.81 14.10 0.91
CA THR A 96 -2.78 13.06 0.50
C THR A 96 -2.88 12.89 -1.01
N PHE A 97 -3.03 14.01 -1.74
CA PHE A 97 -3.18 14.04 -3.20
C PHE A 97 -1.94 14.55 -3.95
N ARG A 98 -0.77 14.51 -3.29
CA ARG A 98 0.50 14.89 -3.91
C ARG A 98 1.42 13.67 -4.01
N ASN A 99 2.06 13.53 -5.16
CA ASN A 99 3.03 12.48 -5.44
C ASN A 99 4.48 12.98 -5.47
N SER A 100 4.68 14.30 -5.39
CA SER A 100 5.97 14.98 -5.25
C SER A 100 6.31 15.20 -3.78
N TYR A 101 7.59 15.06 -3.45
CA TYR A 101 8.12 15.26 -2.11
C TYR A 101 9.08 16.44 -2.10
N THR A 102 9.05 17.23 -1.04
CA THR A 102 9.94 18.37 -0.86
C THR A 102 10.69 18.27 0.46
N ASP A 103 11.92 18.78 0.48
CA ASP A 103 12.71 18.92 1.71
C ASP A 103 12.16 20.07 2.59
N GLU A 104 12.78 20.32 3.73
CA GLU A 104 12.41 21.40 4.66
C GLU A 104 12.54 22.81 4.07
N LYS A 105 13.30 22.96 2.97
CA LYS A 105 13.51 24.21 2.24
C LYS A 105 12.58 24.35 1.03
N GLY A 106 11.73 23.35 0.78
CA GLY A 106 10.80 23.33 -0.35
C GLY A 106 11.41 22.82 -1.66
N ASN A 107 12.64 22.33 -1.66
CA ASN A 107 13.26 21.76 -2.86
C ASN A 107 12.71 20.36 -3.13
N ALA A 108 12.56 19.99 -4.41
CA ALA A 108 12.13 18.65 -4.79
C ALA A 108 13.12 17.59 -4.32
N ILE A 109 12.61 16.55 -3.66
CA ILE A 109 13.38 15.37 -3.26
C ILE A 109 13.42 14.41 -4.45
N GLN A 110 14.63 14.03 -4.87
CA GLN A 110 14.84 13.10 -5.96
C GLN A 110 14.32 11.69 -5.60
N HIS A 111 13.49 11.12 -6.47
CA HIS A 111 13.02 9.73 -6.37
C HIS A 111 14.21 8.75 -6.32
N GLY A 112 14.12 7.73 -5.46
CA GLY A 112 15.17 6.74 -5.27
C GLY A 112 16.36 7.19 -4.44
N SER A 113 16.32 8.41 -3.88
CA SER A 113 17.33 8.87 -2.91
C SER A 113 17.05 8.36 -1.49
N ASP A 114 18.05 8.43 -0.60
CA ASP A 114 17.89 8.09 0.82
C ASP A 114 16.86 9.01 1.49
N ASP A 115 16.85 10.29 1.15
CA ASP A 115 15.86 11.26 1.64
C ASP A 115 14.45 10.93 1.14
N PHE A 116 14.32 10.44 -0.09
CA PHE A 116 13.04 10.00 -0.62
C PHE A 116 12.49 8.82 0.18
N LEU A 117 13.30 7.80 0.46
CA LEU A 117 12.89 6.66 1.29
C LEU A 117 12.45 7.11 2.69
N LYS A 118 13.24 7.97 3.33
CA LYS A 118 12.93 8.53 4.65
C LYS A 118 11.62 9.29 4.67
N VAL A 119 11.40 10.20 3.71
CA VAL A 119 10.18 11.00 3.65
C VAL A 119 8.98 10.16 3.27
N LEU A 120 9.13 9.23 2.32
CA LEU A 120 8.08 8.31 1.89
C LEU A 120 7.56 7.50 3.08
N ALA A 121 8.45 6.86 3.84
CA ALA A 121 8.10 6.02 4.98
C ALA A 121 7.98 6.75 6.33
N SER A 122 8.05 8.08 6.35
CA SER A 122 8.05 8.88 7.60
C SER A 122 6.88 8.54 8.53
N PRO A 123 7.14 8.23 9.82
CA PRO A 123 6.10 7.99 10.82
C PRO A 123 5.15 9.16 11.03
N GLU A 124 5.57 10.40 10.76
CA GLU A 124 4.69 11.58 10.83
C GLU A 124 3.46 11.40 9.91
N PHE A 125 3.68 10.84 8.72
CA PHE A 125 2.62 10.60 7.73
C PHE A 125 1.99 9.21 7.88
N ASN A 126 2.81 8.18 8.09
CA ASN A 126 2.37 6.78 8.06
C ASN A 126 2.02 6.22 9.44
N GLY A 127 2.12 7.04 10.50
CA GLY A 127 1.91 6.64 11.88
C GLY A 127 0.55 6.00 12.15
N GLN A 128 0.57 4.92 12.95
CA GLN A 128 -0.60 4.14 13.36
C GLN A 128 -0.75 4.07 14.88
N ASP A 129 -0.29 5.12 15.57
CA ASP A 129 -0.35 5.20 17.03
C ASP A 129 -1.79 5.13 17.59
N ALA A 130 -1.91 4.81 18.88
CA ALA A 130 -3.18 4.84 19.60
C ALA A 130 -3.58 6.26 20.06
N SER A 131 -3.05 7.33 19.43
CA SER A 131 -3.35 8.71 19.82
C SER A 131 -4.85 8.98 19.81
N LYS A 132 -5.30 9.77 20.80
CA LYS A 132 -6.67 10.28 20.84
C LYS A 132 -6.91 11.41 19.83
N LYS A 133 -5.84 12.06 19.35
CA LYS A 133 -5.90 13.11 18.33
C LYS A 133 -5.57 12.53 16.95
N PRO A 134 -6.17 13.06 15.87
CA PRO A 134 -5.81 12.65 14.51
C PRO A 134 -4.32 12.83 14.24
N THR A 135 -3.67 11.75 13.82
CA THR A 135 -2.24 11.67 13.50
C THR A 135 -2.02 10.67 12.36
N GLY A 136 -0.89 10.78 11.67
CA GLY A 136 -0.49 9.83 10.64
C GLY A 136 -1.61 9.54 9.65
N MET A 137 -1.88 8.25 9.43
CA MET A 137 -2.80 7.76 8.39
C MET A 137 -4.27 8.12 8.60
N GLU A 138 -4.67 8.56 9.80
CA GLU A 138 -6.04 9.03 10.02
C GLU A 138 -6.36 10.27 9.17
N ILE A 139 -5.39 11.17 8.99
CA ILE A 139 -5.59 12.41 8.23
C ILE A 139 -5.81 12.14 6.74
N PRO A 140 -4.91 11.45 6.01
CA PRO A 140 -5.10 11.22 4.59
C PRO A 140 -6.29 10.30 4.30
N VAL A 141 -6.58 9.32 5.16
CA VAL A 141 -7.80 8.50 5.00
C VAL A 141 -9.05 9.38 5.12
N LYS A 142 -9.12 10.27 6.12
CA LYS A 142 -10.26 11.19 6.27
C LYS A 142 -10.42 12.08 5.02
N VAL A 143 -9.33 12.64 4.51
CA VAL A 143 -9.33 13.44 3.28
C VAL A 143 -9.88 12.65 2.09
N VAL A 144 -9.47 11.39 1.92
CA VAL A 144 -10.00 10.52 0.85
C VAL A 144 -11.50 10.28 1.00
N ILE A 145 -11.97 9.94 2.21
CA ILE A 145 -13.40 9.69 2.44
C ILE A 145 -14.25 10.93 2.16
N GLU A 146 -13.82 12.11 2.63
CA GLU A 146 -14.50 13.37 2.35
C GLU A 146 -14.49 13.71 0.86
N TYR A 147 -13.37 13.45 0.16
CA TYR A 147 -13.27 13.65 -1.28
C TYR A 147 -14.25 12.75 -2.03
N MET A 148 -14.31 11.47 -1.69
CA MET A 148 -15.24 10.52 -2.32
C MET A 148 -16.70 10.92 -2.10
N ARG A 149 -17.06 11.38 -0.89
CA ARG A 149 -18.41 11.88 -0.58
C ARG A 149 -18.77 13.14 -1.36
N ALA A 150 -17.79 14.00 -1.65
CA ALA A 150 -18.00 15.20 -2.43
C ALA A 150 -18.05 14.91 -3.94
N LYS A 151 -17.21 14.00 -4.44
CA LYS A 151 -17.21 13.56 -5.86
C LYS A 151 -18.48 12.78 -6.20
N TYR A 152 -18.96 11.96 -5.27
CA TYR A 152 -20.14 11.11 -5.43
C TYR A 152 -21.17 11.39 -4.32
N PRO A 153 -21.94 12.48 -4.41
CA PRO A 153 -22.98 12.79 -3.43
C PRO A 153 -23.98 11.63 -3.32
N ASP A 154 -24.23 11.19 -2.09
CA ASP A 154 -25.08 10.02 -1.78
C ASP A 154 -24.66 8.71 -2.48
N GLY A 155 -23.38 8.59 -2.87
CA GLY A 155 -22.87 7.44 -3.63
C GLY A 155 -23.36 7.38 -5.07
N LYS A 156 -24.07 8.40 -5.56
CA LYS A 156 -24.56 8.44 -6.94
C LYS A 156 -23.39 8.47 -7.91
N GLY A 157 -23.41 7.56 -8.88
CA GLY A 157 -22.34 7.43 -9.87
C GLY A 157 -21.07 6.75 -9.32
N TYR A 158 -21.04 6.35 -8.05
CA TYR A 158 -19.92 5.58 -7.50
C TYR A 158 -20.04 4.12 -7.92
N ALA A 159 -19.19 3.70 -8.86
CA ALA A 159 -19.21 2.36 -9.45
C ALA A 159 -17.86 1.66 -9.25
N PRO A 160 -17.82 0.32 -9.19
CA PRO A 160 -16.57 -0.40 -9.03
C PRO A 160 -15.70 -0.29 -10.28
N ASN A 161 -14.38 -0.15 -10.08
CA ASN A 161 -13.40 -0.26 -11.16
C ASN A 161 -13.06 -1.74 -11.41
N LEU A 162 -13.79 -2.35 -12.35
CA LEU A 162 -13.61 -3.77 -12.73
C LEU A 162 -12.78 -3.95 -14.00
N ALA A 163 -12.10 -2.91 -14.49
CA ALA A 163 -11.40 -2.96 -15.78
C ALA A 163 -10.48 -4.18 -15.96
N PRO A 164 -9.64 -4.58 -14.97
CA PRO A 164 -8.77 -5.75 -15.13
C PRO A 164 -9.53 -7.07 -15.26
N TRP A 165 -10.67 -7.20 -14.59
CA TRP A 165 -11.50 -8.40 -14.69
C TRP A 165 -12.31 -8.41 -15.98
N ASN A 166 -12.79 -7.25 -16.43
CA ASN A 166 -13.51 -7.11 -17.70
C ASN A 166 -12.60 -7.47 -18.89
N GLU A 167 -11.33 -7.02 -18.88
CA GLU A 167 -10.35 -7.37 -19.92
C GLU A 167 -10.11 -8.89 -19.98
N ARG A 168 -9.86 -9.53 -18.83
CA ARG A 168 -9.67 -10.99 -18.75
C ARG A 168 -10.89 -11.76 -19.24
N VAL A 169 -12.09 -11.36 -18.82
CA VAL A 169 -13.35 -11.96 -19.27
C VAL A 169 -13.52 -11.84 -20.78
N ASN A 170 -13.25 -10.66 -21.34
CA ASN A 170 -13.36 -10.43 -22.79
C ASN A 170 -12.33 -11.26 -23.57
N GLN A 171 -11.09 -11.33 -23.09
CA GLN A 171 -10.05 -12.16 -23.70
C GLN A 171 -10.47 -13.65 -23.75
N HIS A 172 -11.04 -14.18 -22.67
CA HIS A 172 -11.53 -15.57 -22.67
C HIS A 172 -12.72 -15.77 -23.62
N LYS A 173 -13.62 -14.78 -23.74
CA LYS A 173 -14.72 -14.81 -24.73
C LYS A 173 -14.18 -14.83 -26.17
N GLU A 174 -13.20 -13.99 -26.49
CA GLU A 174 -12.55 -13.95 -27.81
C GLU A 174 -11.83 -15.27 -28.12
N ASN A 175 -11.10 -15.83 -27.15
CA ASN A 175 -10.46 -17.14 -27.29
C ASN A 175 -11.48 -18.25 -27.56
N LEU A 176 -12.61 -18.25 -26.86
CA LEU A 176 -13.69 -19.21 -27.10
C LEU A 176 -14.28 -19.06 -28.50
N THR A 177 -14.56 -17.82 -28.95
CA THR A 177 -15.01 -17.56 -30.32
C THR A 177 -14.01 -18.13 -31.33
N LYS A 178 -12.71 -17.89 -31.15
CA LYS A 178 -11.67 -18.44 -32.02
C LYS A 178 -11.63 -19.96 -32.01
N LEU A 179 -11.70 -20.59 -30.84
CA LEU A 179 -11.70 -22.05 -30.72
C LEU A 179 -12.93 -22.69 -31.41
N HIS A 180 -14.09 -22.04 -31.33
CA HIS A 180 -15.29 -22.48 -32.04
C HIS A 180 -15.13 -22.34 -33.57
N THR A 181 -14.60 -21.21 -34.05
CA THR A 181 -14.31 -21.01 -35.48
C THR A 181 -13.27 -22.01 -35.99
N ASP A 182 -12.22 -22.28 -35.22
CA ASP A 182 -11.18 -23.26 -35.56
C ASP A 182 -11.79 -24.67 -35.64
N LEU A 183 -12.66 -25.04 -34.68
CA LEU A 183 -13.37 -26.33 -34.71
C LEU A 183 -14.21 -26.47 -35.98
N GLU A 184 -15.04 -25.48 -36.32
CA GLU A 184 -15.90 -25.51 -37.51
C GLU A 184 -15.07 -25.61 -38.81
N THR A 185 -14.08 -24.73 -38.96
CA THR A 185 -13.23 -24.68 -40.16
C THR A 185 -12.35 -25.93 -40.28
N GLY A 186 -11.81 -26.41 -39.16
CA GLY A 186 -10.97 -27.60 -39.13
C GLY A 186 -11.73 -28.88 -39.43
N LEU A 187 -13.02 -28.96 -39.06
CA LEU A 187 -13.87 -30.10 -39.45
C LEU A 187 -14.17 -30.10 -40.96
N GLN A 188 -14.42 -28.93 -41.56
CA GLN A 188 -14.64 -28.81 -43.00
C GLN A 188 -13.41 -29.23 -43.83
N ASN A 189 -12.21 -28.98 -43.31
CA ASN A 189 -10.95 -29.20 -44.02
C ASN A 189 -10.27 -30.56 -43.72
N LYS A 190 -10.87 -31.41 -42.87
CA LYS A 190 -10.28 -32.70 -42.45
C LYS A 190 -11.01 -33.90 -43.05
N PRO A 191 -10.27 -34.98 -43.41
CA PRO A 191 -10.88 -36.25 -43.79
C PRO A 191 -11.80 -36.80 -42.69
N GLU A 192 -12.91 -37.42 -43.07
CA GLU A 192 -13.95 -37.92 -42.14
C GLU A 192 -13.38 -38.81 -41.01
N LYS A 193 -12.41 -39.66 -41.34
CA LYS A 193 -11.69 -40.52 -40.38
C LYS A 193 -10.93 -39.77 -39.27
N GLU A 194 -10.54 -38.52 -39.51
CA GLU A 194 -9.79 -37.68 -38.57
C GLU A 194 -10.68 -36.67 -37.82
N GLN A 195 -11.88 -36.41 -38.32
CA GLN A 195 -12.80 -35.42 -37.75
C GLN A 195 -13.20 -35.74 -36.31
N LYS A 196 -13.39 -37.02 -35.97
CA LYS A 196 -13.75 -37.45 -34.60
C LYS A 196 -12.66 -37.08 -33.58
N ALA A 197 -11.40 -37.41 -33.89
CA ALA A 197 -10.28 -37.12 -33.00
C ALA A 197 -10.06 -35.60 -32.87
N TYR A 198 -10.14 -34.88 -33.99
CA TYR A 198 -10.02 -33.42 -33.99
C TYR A 198 -11.12 -32.72 -33.18
N ARG A 199 -12.38 -33.17 -33.31
CA ARG A 199 -13.50 -32.67 -32.51
C ARG A 199 -13.24 -32.84 -31.02
N GLN A 200 -12.83 -34.04 -30.60
CA GLN A 200 -12.55 -34.32 -29.19
C GLN A 200 -11.41 -33.45 -28.63
N GLU A 201 -10.36 -33.22 -29.42
CA GLU A 201 -9.25 -32.34 -29.01
C GLU A 201 -9.72 -30.89 -28.82
N MET A 202 -10.49 -30.37 -29.78
CA MET A 202 -11.00 -29.00 -29.72
C MET A 202 -12.04 -28.82 -28.62
N GLU A 203 -12.95 -29.77 -28.42
CA GLU A 203 -13.91 -29.78 -27.30
C GLU A 203 -13.19 -29.75 -25.95
N LYS A 204 -12.05 -30.45 -25.81
CA LYS A 204 -11.21 -30.36 -24.60
C LYS A 204 -10.64 -28.96 -24.41
N LYS A 205 -10.13 -28.32 -25.46
CA LYS A 205 -9.61 -26.93 -25.40
C LYS A 205 -10.72 -25.94 -25.04
N ILE A 206 -11.89 -26.07 -25.66
CA ILE A 206 -13.09 -25.26 -25.39
C ILE A 206 -13.54 -25.43 -23.94
N LYS A 207 -13.55 -26.66 -23.41
CA LYS A 207 -13.89 -26.92 -22.01
C LYS A 207 -12.94 -26.21 -21.05
N VAL A 208 -11.63 -26.34 -21.26
CA VAL A 208 -10.60 -25.68 -20.43
C VAL A 208 -10.75 -24.16 -20.49
N GLU A 209 -11.01 -23.59 -21.66
CA GLU A 209 -11.18 -22.14 -21.80
C GLU A 209 -12.50 -21.64 -21.17
N ASN A 210 -13.58 -22.43 -21.23
CA ASN A 210 -14.82 -22.14 -20.52
C ASN A 210 -14.64 -22.15 -19.00
N GLU A 211 -13.87 -23.09 -18.45
CA GLU A 211 -13.54 -23.13 -17.02
C GLU A 211 -12.80 -21.86 -16.59
N LYS A 212 -11.81 -21.40 -17.39
CA LYS A 212 -11.13 -20.12 -17.13
C LYS A 212 -12.07 -18.92 -17.20
N LEU A 213 -12.96 -18.86 -18.19
CA LEU A 213 -13.96 -17.80 -18.30
C LEU A 213 -14.86 -17.77 -17.06
N PHE A 214 -15.34 -18.94 -16.62
CA PHE A 214 -16.17 -19.05 -15.42
C PHE A 214 -15.43 -18.55 -14.17
N THR A 215 -14.16 -18.95 -13.99
CA THR A 215 -13.33 -18.44 -12.89
C THR A 215 -13.18 -16.92 -12.94
N ALA A 216 -12.88 -16.34 -14.11
CA ALA A 216 -12.72 -14.90 -14.27
C ALA A 216 -14.03 -14.13 -13.97
N GLU A 217 -15.18 -14.62 -14.44
CA GLU A 217 -16.49 -14.03 -14.11
C GLU A 217 -16.84 -14.16 -12.62
N SER A 218 -16.50 -15.29 -12.00
CA SER A 218 -16.71 -15.50 -10.56
C SER A 218 -15.86 -14.51 -9.73
N GLU A 219 -14.58 -14.35 -10.07
CA GLU A 219 -13.72 -13.34 -9.44
C GLU A 219 -14.29 -11.93 -9.61
N ARG A 220 -14.74 -11.58 -10.82
CA ARG A 220 -15.34 -10.27 -11.13
C ARG A 220 -16.58 -9.99 -10.26
N ARG A 221 -17.47 -10.97 -10.13
CA ARG A 221 -18.67 -10.87 -9.27
C ARG A 221 -18.29 -10.74 -7.80
N GLY A 222 -17.31 -11.52 -7.34
CA GLY A 222 -16.77 -11.38 -5.99
C GLY A 222 -16.24 -9.98 -5.71
N ARG A 223 -15.55 -9.35 -6.66
CA ARG A 223 -15.08 -7.95 -6.51
C ARG A 223 -16.21 -6.95 -6.38
N MET A 224 -17.29 -7.12 -7.14
CA MET A 224 -18.48 -6.27 -6.98
C MET A 224 -19.04 -6.36 -5.56
N GLN A 225 -19.15 -7.57 -5.02
CA GLN A 225 -19.63 -7.78 -3.64
C GLN A 225 -18.70 -7.17 -2.59
N GLU A 226 -17.37 -7.27 -2.79
CA GLU A 226 -16.41 -6.64 -1.87
C GLU A 226 -16.45 -5.10 -1.94
N PHE A 227 -16.60 -4.54 -3.15
CA PHE A 227 -16.80 -3.11 -3.35
C PHE A 227 -18.05 -2.59 -2.64
N GLU A 228 -19.18 -3.32 -2.71
CA GLU A 228 -20.44 -2.93 -2.06
C GLU A 228 -20.27 -2.76 -0.55
N LYS A 229 -19.46 -3.59 0.11
CA LYS A 229 -19.19 -3.46 1.56
C LYS A 229 -18.51 -2.13 1.89
N SER A 230 -17.50 -1.75 1.10
CA SER A 230 -16.79 -0.49 1.29
C SER A 230 -17.65 0.71 0.90
N SER A 231 -18.42 0.60 -0.18
CA SER A 231 -19.39 1.61 -0.60
C SER A 231 -20.42 1.88 0.49
N ASN A 232 -21.01 0.83 1.08
CA ASN A 232 -21.99 0.95 2.16
C ASN A 232 -21.40 1.60 3.42
N LEU A 233 -20.14 1.32 3.75
CA LEU A 233 -19.47 1.99 4.87
C LEU A 233 -19.29 3.50 4.61
N ILE A 234 -18.90 3.88 3.39
CA ILE A 234 -18.58 5.27 3.03
C ILE A 234 -19.85 6.10 2.83
N PHE A 235 -20.84 5.55 2.13
CA PHE A 235 -22.01 6.30 1.64
C PHE A 235 -23.32 5.92 2.33
N GLY A 236 -23.35 4.82 3.10
CA GLY A 236 -24.55 4.39 3.79
C GLY A 236 -25.09 5.47 4.72
N LYS A 237 -26.39 5.73 4.63
CA LYS A 237 -27.09 6.76 5.40
C LYS A 237 -28.23 6.16 6.23
N ASN A 238 -28.56 6.84 7.32
CA ASN A 238 -29.73 6.54 8.13
C ASN A 238 -30.99 7.16 7.51
N SER A 239 -32.16 6.92 8.14
CA SER A 239 -33.44 7.47 7.68
C SER A 239 -33.54 9.00 7.72
N LYS A 240 -32.61 9.68 8.40
CA LYS A 240 -32.51 11.15 8.46
C LYS A 240 -31.59 11.73 7.37
N GLY A 241 -30.97 10.89 6.54
CA GLY A 241 -30.03 11.31 5.51
C GLY A 241 -28.61 11.59 6.02
N GLU A 242 -28.32 11.25 7.27
CA GLU A 242 -26.99 11.37 7.87
C GLU A 242 -26.19 10.10 7.58
N TYR A 243 -24.87 10.22 7.39
CA TYR A 243 -24.01 9.05 7.21
C TYR A 243 -24.03 8.15 8.44
N ASN A 244 -24.17 6.83 8.23
CA ASN A 244 -24.15 5.82 9.30
C ASN A 244 -22.83 5.80 10.09
N VAL A 245 -21.74 6.18 9.43
CA VAL A 245 -20.41 6.28 10.03
C VAL A 245 -19.76 7.60 9.61
N SER A 246 -19.21 8.34 10.58
CA SER A 246 -18.48 9.58 10.30
C SER A 246 -17.16 9.29 9.57
N SER A 247 -16.66 10.24 8.79
CA SER A 247 -15.35 10.10 8.13
C SER A 247 -14.21 9.98 9.15
N SER A 248 -14.32 10.66 10.29
CA SER A 248 -13.38 10.54 11.41
C SER A 248 -13.37 9.12 12.00
N ASP A 249 -14.52 8.48 12.20
CA ASP A 249 -14.57 7.10 12.72
C ASP A 249 -13.99 6.10 11.72
N ILE A 250 -14.30 6.26 10.43
CA ILE A 250 -13.71 5.45 9.37
C ILE A 250 -12.19 5.59 9.38
N ALA A 251 -11.71 6.83 9.38
CA ALA A 251 -10.29 7.13 9.36
C ALA A 251 -9.54 6.59 10.58
N LYS A 252 -10.10 6.77 11.78
CA LYS A 252 -9.49 6.30 13.02
C LYS A 252 -9.39 4.77 13.08
N GLN A 253 -10.47 4.06 12.72
CA GLN A 253 -10.43 2.60 12.69
C GLN A 253 -9.56 2.06 11.55
N THR A 254 -9.52 2.76 10.42
CA THR A 254 -8.61 2.43 9.32
C THR A 254 -7.16 2.56 9.75
N LYS A 255 -6.76 3.70 10.34
CA LYS A 255 -5.40 3.94 10.85
C LYS A 255 -4.91 2.79 11.73
N ALA A 256 -5.76 2.26 12.61
CA ALA A 256 -5.38 1.25 13.58
C ALA A 256 -4.91 -0.09 12.99
N ALA A 257 -5.20 -0.38 11.72
CA ALA A 257 -4.81 -1.65 11.08
C ALA A 257 -4.57 -1.54 9.56
N ILE A 258 -4.22 -0.36 9.04
CA ILE A 258 -3.95 -0.15 7.60
C ILE A 258 -2.57 -0.66 7.17
N CYS A 259 -1.70 -1.08 8.10
CA CYS A 259 -0.29 -1.41 7.88
C CYS A 259 0.02 -2.18 6.60
N ARG A 260 -0.77 -3.20 6.22
CA ARG A 260 -0.56 -3.92 4.96
C ARG A 260 -0.83 -3.08 3.70
N ALA A 261 -1.94 -2.34 3.67
CA ALA A 261 -2.28 -1.50 2.53
C ALA A 261 -1.35 -0.29 2.42
N ASP A 262 -0.99 0.32 3.55
CA ASP A 262 -0.03 1.42 3.58
C ASP A 262 1.35 0.96 3.11
N THR A 263 1.85 -0.16 3.65
CA THR A 263 3.13 -0.68 3.18
C THR A 263 3.06 -1.08 1.71
N ASN A 264 1.98 -1.69 1.21
CA ASN A 264 1.83 -1.92 -0.24
C ASN A 264 1.98 -0.62 -1.06
N TYR A 265 1.35 0.49 -0.65
CA TYR A 265 1.53 1.80 -1.28
C TYR A 265 3.00 2.23 -1.30
N LEU A 266 3.65 2.22 -0.13
CA LEU A 266 5.02 2.69 0.03
C LEU A 266 6.00 1.90 -0.85
N GLN A 267 5.86 0.58 -0.94
CA GLN A 267 6.73 -0.22 -1.80
C GLN A 267 6.43 -0.02 -3.28
N SER A 268 5.16 0.10 -3.67
CA SER A 268 4.82 0.44 -5.06
C SER A 268 5.46 1.76 -5.48
N ARG A 269 5.48 2.76 -4.59
CA ARG A 269 6.11 4.06 -4.84
C ARG A 269 7.63 4.00 -4.83
N ALA A 270 8.23 3.34 -3.85
CA ALA A 270 9.68 3.17 -3.75
C ALA A 270 10.25 2.44 -4.98
N ASN A 271 9.58 1.38 -5.42
CA ASN A 271 10.07 0.50 -6.48
C ASN A 271 9.60 0.93 -7.88
N ASN A 272 9.09 2.17 -8.00
CA ASN A 272 8.62 2.76 -9.26
C ASN A 272 7.55 1.92 -10.00
N ARG A 273 6.71 1.19 -9.26
CA ARG A 273 5.59 0.41 -9.83
C ARG A 273 4.35 1.29 -10.07
N MET A 274 4.30 2.46 -9.43
CA MET A 274 3.16 3.36 -9.47
C MET A 274 3.61 4.81 -9.24
N GLU A 275 2.99 5.77 -9.94
CA GLU A 275 3.23 7.22 -9.81
C GLU A 275 2.08 7.99 -9.12
N ALA A 276 1.18 7.27 -8.46
CA ALA A 276 0.00 7.82 -7.78
C ALA A 276 0.33 8.38 -6.39
N SER A 277 -0.46 9.35 -5.92
CA SER A 277 -0.47 9.75 -4.52
C SER A 277 -1.08 8.66 -3.63
N PHE A 278 -0.98 8.81 -2.30
CA PHE A 278 -1.65 7.89 -1.39
C PHE A 278 -3.17 7.94 -1.59
N GLY A 279 -3.75 9.13 -1.74
CA GLY A 279 -5.17 9.31 -1.94
C GLY A 279 -5.68 8.62 -3.21
N GLU A 280 -4.98 8.77 -4.33
CA GLU A 280 -5.26 8.05 -5.58
C GLU A 280 -5.20 6.54 -5.38
N TYR A 281 -4.10 6.04 -4.80
CA TYR A 281 -3.94 4.62 -4.52
C TYR A 281 -5.06 4.05 -3.64
N PHE A 282 -5.39 4.76 -2.55
CA PHE A 282 -6.35 4.29 -1.57
C PHE A 282 -7.76 4.27 -2.15
N MET A 283 -8.16 5.30 -2.91
CA MET A 283 -9.42 5.29 -3.66
C MET A 283 -9.50 4.10 -4.62
N ASN A 284 -8.43 3.82 -5.36
CA ASN A 284 -8.41 2.71 -6.30
C ASN A 284 -8.55 1.35 -5.61
N LYS A 285 -7.92 1.17 -4.44
CA LYS A 285 -8.16 -0.03 -3.63
C LYS A 285 -9.64 -0.18 -3.25
N ILE A 286 -10.33 0.91 -2.93
CA ILE A 286 -11.74 0.88 -2.58
C ILE A 286 -12.58 0.58 -3.82
N GLU A 287 -12.36 1.29 -4.93
CA GLU A 287 -13.10 1.14 -6.19
C GLU A 287 -12.96 -0.26 -6.80
N MET A 288 -11.80 -0.90 -6.63
CA MET A 288 -11.58 -2.29 -7.10
C MET A 288 -12.16 -3.36 -6.15
N GLY A 289 -12.73 -2.96 -5.00
CA GLY A 289 -13.10 -3.89 -3.93
C GLY A 289 -11.89 -4.63 -3.37
N ASP A 290 -10.68 -4.07 -3.49
CA ASP A 290 -9.44 -4.65 -2.98
C ASP A 290 -9.31 -4.45 -1.47
N ILE A 291 -9.79 -3.30 -0.96
CA ILE A 291 -9.88 -3.03 0.47
C ILE A 291 -11.32 -2.96 0.96
N ARG A 292 -11.57 -3.53 2.14
CA ARG A 292 -12.91 -3.63 2.74
C ARG A 292 -12.89 -3.48 4.27
N PRO A 293 -14.08 -3.34 4.90
CA PRO A 293 -14.20 -3.37 6.35
C PRO A 293 -13.54 -4.60 6.98
N GLY A 294 -12.83 -4.38 8.08
CA GLY A 294 -12.22 -5.45 8.87
C GLY A 294 -13.24 -6.27 9.65
N THR A 295 -12.80 -7.42 10.19
CA THR A 295 -13.61 -8.24 11.10
C THR A 295 -13.72 -7.60 12.48
N SER A 296 -12.59 -7.12 13.01
CA SER A 296 -12.53 -6.40 14.30
C SER A 296 -12.72 -4.89 14.15
N GLN A 297 -12.17 -4.29 13.09
CA GLN A 297 -12.35 -2.88 12.72
C GLN A 297 -13.51 -2.75 11.72
N THR A 298 -14.74 -3.03 12.17
CA THR A 298 -15.93 -3.08 11.31
C THR A 298 -16.28 -1.75 10.64
N LYS A 299 -15.75 -0.63 11.16
CA LYS A 299 -15.90 0.70 10.56
C LYS A 299 -14.64 1.18 9.84
N GLY A 300 -13.56 0.38 9.80
CA GLY A 300 -12.29 0.74 9.16
C GLY A 300 -12.03 -0.07 7.89
N LEU A 301 -11.52 0.57 6.85
CA LEU A 301 -11.12 -0.06 5.58
C LEU A 301 -9.72 -0.67 5.74
N VAL A 302 -9.63 -1.86 6.34
CA VAL A 302 -8.34 -2.44 6.76
C VAL A 302 -8.04 -3.80 6.12
N TRP A 303 -9.06 -4.48 5.60
CA TRP A 303 -8.86 -5.79 5.00
C TRP A 303 -8.42 -5.64 3.54
N ASP A 304 -7.10 -5.74 3.31
CA ASP A 304 -6.47 -5.72 2.00
C ASP A 304 -6.41 -7.14 1.39
N ASN A 305 -7.11 -7.34 0.27
CA ASN A 305 -7.09 -8.62 -0.46
C ASN A 305 -5.80 -8.81 -1.27
N GLY A 306 -4.97 -7.77 -1.42
CA GLY A 306 -3.64 -7.84 -2.01
C GLY A 306 -3.63 -7.93 -3.53
N TYR A 307 -4.70 -7.50 -4.22
CA TYR A 307 -4.71 -7.45 -5.69
C TYR A 307 -3.86 -6.30 -6.23
N LEU A 308 -3.96 -5.11 -5.63
CA LEU A 308 -3.05 -4.00 -5.90
C LEU A 308 -1.87 -4.07 -4.92
N SER A 309 -1.05 -5.12 -5.07
CA SER A 309 0.16 -5.33 -4.28
C SER A 309 1.31 -4.47 -4.80
N GLY A 310 2.25 -4.13 -3.90
CA GLY A 310 3.53 -3.52 -4.28
C GLY A 310 4.62 -4.54 -4.63
N TYR A 311 4.27 -5.82 -4.65
CA TYR A 311 5.21 -6.94 -4.77
C TYR A 311 4.68 -8.00 -5.72
N ASP A 312 5.60 -8.78 -6.30
CA ASP A 312 5.27 -9.90 -7.18
C ASP A 312 5.32 -11.22 -6.42
N ASN A 313 6.31 -11.34 -5.52
CA ASN A 313 6.63 -12.57 -4.83
C ASN A 313 6.61 -12.40 -3.32
N GLN A 314 6.42 -13.51 -2.62
CA GLN A 314 6.50 -13.58 -1.17
C GLN A 314 7.46 -14.69 -0.77
N TYR A 315 8.25 -14.44 0.26
CA TYR A 315 9.33 -15.29 0.74
C TYR A 315 9.18 -15.52 2.24
N PRO A 316 9.04 -16.78 2.69
CA PRO A 316 8.99 -18.00 1.88
C PRO A 316 7.68 -18.08 1.07
N ALA A 317 7.65 -18.92 0.03
CA ALA A 317 6.47 -19.15 -0.79
C ALA A 317 5.25 -19.58 0.06
N LYS A 318 4.06 -19.46 -0.51
CA LYS A 318 2.73 -19.37 0.15
C LYS A 318 2.42 -20.40 1.24
N ASP A 319 3.08 -21.56 1.25
CA ASP A 319 2.73 -22.71 2.09
C ASP A 319 3.21 -22.61 3.55
N GLY A 320 3.99 -21.59 3.89
CA GLY A 320 4.60 -21.48 5.22
C GLY A 320 3.89 -20.60 6.25
N ILE A 321 2.84 -19.82 5.92
CA ILE A 321 2.32 -18.74 6.80
C ILE A 321 0.80 -18.50 6.62
N PRO A 322 0.09 -18.15 7.71
CA PRO A 322 -1.34 -17.83 7.72
C PRO A 322 -1.82 -16.73 6.76
N GLY A 323 -3.01 -16.92 6.20
CA GLY A 323 -3.63 -16.00 5.24
C GLY A 323 -4.53 -14.91 5.83
N SER A 324 -4.70 -14.85 7.14
CA SER A 324 -5.56 -13.86 7.83
C SER A 324 -4.91 -13.35 9.12
N PHE A 325 -5.40 -12.21 9.62
CA PHE A 325 -4.96 -11.64 10.89
C PHE A 325 -5.11 -12.63 12.05
N ASP A 326 -6.30 -13.20 12.22
CA ASP A 326 -6.57 -14.16 13.29
C ASP A 326 -5.74 -15.44 13.16
N ALA A 327 -5.54 -15.93 11.92
CA ALA A 327 -4.73 -17.12 11.71
C ALA A 327 -3.24 -16.85 11.98
N SER A 328 -2.79 -15.61 11.85
CA SER A 328 -1.40 -15.23 12.15
C SER A 328 -1.09 -15.23 13.64
N ASN A 329 -2.08 -14.92 14.49
CA ASN A 329 -1.98 -15.07 15.95
C ASN A 329 -1.80 -16.54 16.39
N ALA A 330 -2.05 -17.50 15.50
CA ALA A 330 -1.86 -18.93 15.75
C ALA A 330 -0.62 -19.48 15.02
N TYR A 331 0.19 -18.62 14.40
CA TYR A 331 1.41 -19.04 13.73
C TYR A 331 2.43 -19.56 14.75
N THR A 332 3.23 -20.55 14.38
CA THR A 332 4.27 -21.12 15.27
C THR A 332 5.59 -21.34 14.54
N GLY A 333 5.74 -20.80 13.33
CA GLY A 333 6.98 -20.91 12.57
C GLY A 333 8.06 -19.98 13.11
N GLU A 334 9.31 -20.29 12.78
CA GLU A 334 10.48 -19.50 13.18
C GLU A 334 10.66 -18.26 12.31
N PRO A 335 11.20 -17.15 12.85
CA PRO A 335 11.62 -16.02 12.05
C PRO A 335 12.66 -16.41 10.99
N LEU A 336 12.67 -15.68 9.88
CA LEU A 336 13.67 -15.83 8.83
C LEU A 336 15.07 -15.54 9.37
N SER A 337 16.04 -16.37 8.95
CA SER A 337 17.44 -16.16 9.30
C SER A 337 17.98 -14.90 8.63
N HIS A 338 19.00 -14.31 9.25
CA HIS A 338 19.79 -13.22 8.68
C HIS A 338 20.26 -13.54 7.25
N ASP A 339 20.88 -14.71 7.07
CA ASP A 339 21.49 -15.10 5.79
C ASP A 339 20.43 -15.24 4.69
N TYR A 340 19.25 -15.77 5.03
CA TYR A 340 18.15 -15.85 4.08
C TYR A 340 17.60 -14.47 3.69
N ILE A 341 17.46 -13.56 4.66
CA ILE A 341 17.05 -12.17 4.38
C ILE A 341 18.08 -11.48 3.47
N GLN A 342 19.37 -11.66 3.72
CA GLN A 342 20.42 -11.12 2.84
C GLN A 342 20.35 -11.70 1.43
N GLU A 343 20.17 -13.02 1.30
CA GLU A 343 20.06 -13.71 0.01
C GLU A 343 18.91 -13.13 -0.83
N ILE A 344 17.70 -13.06 -0.25
CA ILE A 344 16.51 -12.59 -1.00
C ILE A 344 16.54 -11.08 -1.28
N THR A 345 17.32 -10.31 -0.53
CA THR A 345 17.46 -8.86 -0.71
C THR A 345 18.71 -8.43 -1.48
N ALA A 346 19.62 -9.35 -1.82
CA ALA A 346 20.91 -9.04 -2.47
C ALA A 346 20.79 -8.20 -3.76
N ASN A 347 19.71 -8.38 -4.52
CA ASN A 347 19.48 -7.66 -5.78
C ASN A 347 18.65 -6.36 -5.62
N MET A 348 18.37 -5.93 -4.38
CA MET A 348 17.71 -4.64 -4.15
C MET A 348 18.64 -3.50 -4.51
N LYS A 349 18.12 -2.54 -5.27
CA LYS A 349 18.84 -1.32 -5.65
C LYS A 349 18.63 -0.23 -4.60
N PRO A 350 19.59 0.70 -4.43
CA PRO A 350 19.36 1.92 -3.65
C PRO A 350 18.04 2.60 -4.00
N GLY A 351 17.32 3.08 -2.99
CA GLY A 351 16.02 3.71 -3.14
C GLY A 351 14.83 2.74 -3.21
N GLN A 352 15.06 1.44 -3.28
CA GLN A 352 14.00 0.43 -3.22
C GLN A 352 13.59 0.10 -1.79
N ALA A 353 12.36 -0.37 -1.62
CA ALA A 353 11.84 -0.87 -0.35
C ALA A 353 11.04 -2.17 -0.53
N ILE A 354 10.99 -2.97 0.52
CA ILE A 354 10.23 -4.22 0.59
C ILE A 354 9.37 -4.24 1.83
N GLN A 355 8.19 -4.84 1.71
CA GLN A 355 7.32 -5.14 2.84
C GLN A 355 7.90 -6.31 3.61
N VAL A 356 7.83 -6.21 4.93
CA VAL A 356 8.08 -7.33 5.82
C VAL A 356 6.92 -7.50 6.77
N TRP A 357 6.68 -8.75 7.18
CA TRP A 357 5.74 -9.08 8.25
C TRP A 357 6.51 -9.57 9.47
N THR A 358 6.14 -9.04 10.63
CA THR A 358 6.67 -9.38 11.96
C THR A 358 5.53 -9.59 12.96
N ASP A 359 5.86 -10.29 14.04
CA ASP A 359 5.14 -10.32 15.32
C ASP A 359 5.23 -8.95 16.02
N THR A 360 4.25 -8.56 16.84
CA THR A 360 4.32 -7.40 17.75
C THR A 360 4.67 -7.72 19.20
N ASP A 361 4.48 -8.95 19.69
CA ASP A 361 4.60 -9.32 21.10
C ASP A 361 6.06 -9.41 21.58
N SER A 362 6.95 -9.80 20.68
CA SER A 362 8.40 -9.92 20.93
C SER A 362 9.27 -8.96 20.12
N TYR A 363 8.66 -8.22 19.21
CA TYR A 363 9.38 -7.33 18.32
C TYR A 363 10.01 -6.17 19.05
N GLY A 364 11.30 -5.95 18.80
CA GLY A 364 12.05 -4.86 19.42
C GLY A 364 12.27 -5.03 20.92
N ASP A 365 12.08 -6.24 21.47
CA ASP A 365 12.33 -6.56 22.87
C ASP A 365 13.35 -7.72 23.00
N PRO A 366 14.58 -7.44 23.45
CA PRO A 366 15.63 -8.44 23.58
C PRO A 366 15.34 -9.48 24.66
N ASP A 367 14.45 -9.17 25.60
CA ASP A 367 14.11 -10.04 26.72
C ASP A 367 12.92 -10.97 26.37
N ARG A 368 12.33 -10.85 25.16
CA ARG A 368 11.14 -11.60 24.71
C ARG A 368 11.29 -12.34 23.38
N ILE A 369 12.48 -12.46 22.81
CA ILE A 369 12.72 -12.99 21.44
C ILE A 369 12.11 -14.39 21.21
N ASN A 370 11.83 -15.16 22.26
CA ASN A 370 11.40 -16.56 22.17
C ASN A 370 9.95 -16.80 22.67
N THR A 371 8.99 -15.95 22.28
CA THR A 371 7.58 -16.34 22.40
C THR A 371 7.25 -17.34 21.29
N THR A 372 6.60 -18.44 21.68
CA THR A 372 6.16 -19.52 20.78
C THR A 372 4.99 -19.13 19.88
N THR A 373 4.34 -18.00 20.17
CA THR A 373 3.17 -17.52 19.45
C THR A 373 3.41 -16.06 19.06
N PRO A 374 3.48 -15.74 17.76
CA PRO A 374 3.38 -14.37 17.27
C PRO A 374 2.07 -13.74 17.74
N GLY A 375 2.18 -12.58 18.36
CA GLY A 375 1.09 -11.66 18.58
C GLY A 375 0.55 -11.04 17.28
N PRO A 376 -0.23 -9.95 17.40
CA PRO A 376 -0.90 -9.37 16.24
C PRO A 376 0.04 -8.98 15.10
N ASN A 377 -0.49 -9.04 13.88
CA ASN A 377 0.31 -8.77 12.68
C ASN A 377 0.79 -7.34 12.59
N HIS A 378 2.08 -7.16 12.37
CA HIS A 378 2.66 -5.88 11.98
C HIS A 378 3.38 -5.98 10.64
N TYR A 379 3.02 -5.09 9.73
CA TYR A 379 3.66 -4.95 8.43
C TYR A 379 4.43 -3.64 8.42
N PHE A 380 5.70 -3.67 8.05
CA PHE A 380 6.51 -2.46 7.89
C PHE A 380 7.47 -2.58 6.71
N LYS A 381 8.32 -1.56 6.49
CA LYS A 381 9.28 -1.53 5.39
C LYS A 381 10.73 -1.71 5.81
N ILE A 382 11.47 -2.38 4.94
CA ILE A 382 12.93 -2.29 4.90
C ILE A 382 13.30 -1.64 3.56
N GLY A 383 14.14 -0.62 3.61
CA GLY A 383 14.67 0.05 2.42
C GLY A 383 16.09 -0.41 2.10
N MET A 384 16.61 0.02 0.95
CA MET A 384 18.02 -0.07 0.58
C MET A 384 18.58 1.34 0.40
N ASN A 385 19.58 1.73 1.19
CA ASN A 385 20.20 3.05 1.05
C ASN A 385 21.25 3.08 -0.08
N SER A 386 21.80 4.27 -0.32
CA SER A 386 22.87 4.51 -1.32
C SER A 386 24.18 3.77 -1.05
N ASN A 387 24.44 3.35 0.19
CA ASN A 387 25.61 2.55 0.56
C ASN A 387 25.43 1.05 0.35
N GLY A 388 24.20 0.60 0.03
CA GLY A 388 23.87 -0.83 -0.05
C GLY A 388 23.50 -1.47 1.28
N ASP A 389 23.19 -0.67 2.31
CA ASP A 389 22.69 -1.17 3.58
C ASP A 389 21.16 -1.25 3.59
N LEU A 390 20.64 -2.31 4.20
CA LEU A 390 19.23 -2.38 4.56
C LEU A 390 18.91 -1.33 5.63
N VAL A 391 17.86 -0.54 5.45
CA VAL A 391 17.45 0.51 6.39
C VAL A 391 16.09 0.21 7.02
N TYR A 392 15.98 0.52 8.32
CA TYR A 392 14.78 0.28 9.10
C TYR A 392 13.72 1.36 8.88
N LEU A 393 12.62 1.03 8.20
CA LEU A 393 11.58 1.99 7.82
C LEU A 393 10.23 1.62 8.46
N ASN A 394 10.23 1.44 9.78
CA ASN A 394 8.98 1.20 10.51
C ASN A 394 8.15 2.47 10.68
N HIS A 395 6.97 2.47 10.10
CA HIS A 395 6.00 3.55 10.14
C HIS A 395 5.44 3.91 11.51
N THR A 396 5.62 3.10 12.56
CA THR A 396 5.18 3.44 13.93
C THR A 396 6.22 4.19 14.74
N ASP A 397 7.43 4.42 14.19
CA ASP A 397 8.59 4.96 14.91
C ASP A 397 9.03 4.13 16.14
N GLN A 398 8.48 2.93 16.30
CA GLN A 398 8.84 2.05 17.41
C GLN A 398 10.32 1.66 17.27
N PRO A 399 11.18 1.95 18.26
CA PRO A 399 12.57 1.54 18.20
C PRO A 399 12.72 0.04 18.48
N VAL A 400 13.79 -0.54 17.94
CA VAL A 400 14.15 -1.95 18.15
C VAL A 400 15.35 -1.99 19.09
N LYS A 401 15.18 -2.65 20.24
CA LYS A 401 16.28 -2.88 21.18
C LYS A 401 16.94 -4.23 20.86
N TYR A 402 18.26 -4.27 20.85
CA TYR A 402 19.03 -5.48 20.55
C TYR A 402 20.35 -5.52 21.33
N TYR A 403 20.99 -6.68 21.44
CA TYR A 403 22.36 -6.79 21.93
C TYR A 403 23.33 -6.83 20.75
N ASP A 404 24.39 -6.03 20.80
CA ASP A 404 25.49 -6.09 19.83
C ASP A 404 26.44 -7.28 20.08
N ALA A 405 27.49 -7.40 19.27
CA ALA A 405 28.48 -8.46 19.37
C ALA A 405 29.25 -8.47 20.71
N ASP A 406 29.31 -7.33 21.42
CA ASP A 406 29.92 -7.22 22.74
C ASP A 406 28.91 -7.52 23.88
N GLY A 407 27.67 -7.88 23.54
CA GLY A 407 26.59 -8.09 24.50
C GLY A 407 26.05 -6.78 25.12
N LYS A 408 26.30 -5.62 24.51
CA LYS A 408 25.77 -4.33 24.98
C LYS A 408 24.42 -4.05 24.35
N ARG A 409 23.51 -3.46 25.14
CA ARG A 409 22.20 -3.03 24.65
C ARG A 409 22.35 -1.83 23.71
N GLN A 410 21.80 -1.97 22.52
CA GLN A 410 21.73 -0.96 21.47
C GLN A 410 20.29 -0.67 21.07
N ILE A 411 20.08 0.44 20.35
CA ILE A 411 18.77 0.87 19.87
C ILE A 411 18.86 1.20 18.38
N LEU A 412 18.12 0.45 17.58
CA LEU A 412 17.86 0.72 16.17
C LEU A 412 16.61 1.60 16.06
N LYS A 413 16.75 2.78 15.44
CA LYS A 413 15.69 3.77 15.23
C LYS A 413 15.33 3.89 13.75
N PHE A 414 14.18 4.52 13.47
CA PHE A 414 13.72 4.80 12.12
C PHE A 414 14.82 5.42 11.25
N ASN A 415 14.92 4.93 10.01
CA ASN A 415 15.87 5.32 8.98
C ASN A 415 17.35 5.12 9.35
N GLN A 416 17.65 4.18 10.25
CA GLN A 416 19.02 3.73 10.49
C GLN A 416 19.34 2.45 9.70
N PRO A 417 20.60 2.25 9.28
CA PRO A 417 21.07 0.96 8.77
C PRO A 417 20.79 -0.14 9.78
N ILE A 418 20.32 -1.29 9.32
CA ILE A 418 20.01 -2.46 10.13
C ILE A 418 21.32 -3.25 10.29
N PRO A 419 21.92 -3.27 11.49
CA PRO A 419 23.10 -4.10 11.74
C PRO A 419 22.70 -5.57 11.80
N LYS A 420 23.66 -6.47 11.52
CA LYS A 420 23.48 -7.92 11.55
C LYS A 420 22.86 -8.39 12.86
N GLU A 421 23.30 -7.80 13.96
CA GLU A 421 22.89 -8.12 15.33
C GLU A 421 21.44 -7.74 15.61
N ALA A 422 20.86 -6.76 14.90
CA ALA A 422 19.47 -6.36 15.11
C ALA A 422 18.46 -7.26 14.38
N LEU A 423 18.87 -7.93 13.29
CA LEU A 423 17.96 -8.72 12.45
C LEU A 423 17.16 -9.79 13.21
N PRO A 424 17.74 -10.58 14.14
CA PRO A 424 16.98 -11.53 14.96
C PRO A 424 15.87 -10.88 15.80
N TYR A 425 16.07 -9.64 16.25
CA TYR A 425 15.14 -8.90 17.11
C TYR A 425 14.01 -8.24 16.32
N LEU A 426 14.17 -8.13 14.99
CA LEU A 426 13.11 -7.71 14.08
C LEU A 426 12.08 -8.81 13.84
N ARG A 427 12.38 -10.07 14.19
CA ARG A 427 11.50 -11.24 14.05
C ARG A 427 10.70 -11.25 12.75
N ILE A 428 11.39 -11.10 11.62
CA ILE A 428 10.76 -11.05 10.29
C ILE A 428 10.39 -12.47 9.88
N PHE A 429 9.12 -12.73 9.61
CA PHE A 429 8.65 -14.05 9.16
C PHE A 429 8.43 -14.10 7.64
N ARG A 430 8.17 -12.94 7.01
CA ARG A 430 7.96 -12.86 5.57
C ARG A 430 8.52 -11.59 4.97
N VAL A 431 9.04 -11.73 3.77
CA VAL A 431 9.41 -10.63 2.88
C VAL A 431 8.52 -10.68 1.64
N TYR A 432 8.00 -9.52 1.23
CA TYR A 432 7.24 -9.37 -0.01
C TYR A 432 8.02 -8.47 -0.96
N LYS A 433 8.39 -9.00 -2.13
CA LYS A 433 9.33 -8.38 -3.09
C LYS A 433 8.67 -8.16 -4.46
#